data_AF-A0A7C4Z1Q8-F1
#
_entry.id   AF-A0A7C4Z1Q8-F1
#
_cell.length_a   1.000
_cell.length_b   1.000
_cell.length_c   1.000
_cell.angle_alpha   90.00
_cell.angle_beta   90.00
_cell.angle_gamma   90.00
#
_symmetry.space_group_name_H-M   'P 1'
#
loop_
_entity.id
_entity.type
_entity.pdbx_description
1 polymer ?
#
loop_
_entity_poly.entity_id
_entity_poly.type
_entity_poly.pdbx_seq_one_letter_code
_entity_poly.pdbx_strand_id
1 'polypeptide(L)'
;MTYRLIVADLDGTLMGDDLVIPDEVVAAVQEAIAAGLYFTIATGRTFAGAQPFIRRLGVNAPVILYQGAEIRDPVSGEAIYQACIPLEWARELLAVLKEAGVYANVFLDDQPFAEAYSPQAQLYEQIDAVPVQIVGDLLAFLQRPPSKIMLVGEPAQLAELATSLQQRFAGKLRLTRSHRFFLEAVPLGANKARALARLARHLGVLRHETVALGDNDNDAEMLAWAGLGIAVDNASPAAKQAADVIAPAVAHAGAAWAIRQLVLQGQPSPNLEGLRYCGTTTRESPLCPAGDPECIALAADILREGGVVAFPTDTVYGLAADARHPDAVAELYIVKRRAPDKAIPILIADEADLRDFVSRVPEPARRLMEAFWPGGLTLILPIAPRVPAIISPGPGIAVRMPNHPVPLELIRRLGAPLATTSANISGAQSPSTAQEVFEQLGRRVDLILDGGPTPGPIPSTIVDFTTTPPRLVRAGALAAAEIRRLIPDLQIG
;
A
#
# COMPACT_ATOMS: atom_id res chain seq x y z
N MET A 1 14.80 16.92 11.02
CA MET A 1 13.43 16.55 11.46
C MET A 1 13.16 15.13 11.00
N THR A 2 12.47 14.32 11.81
CA THR A 2 12.22 12.89 11.54
C THR A 2 11.07 12.67 10.54
N TYR A 3 10.15 13.63 10.43
CA TYR A 3 8.96 13.52 9.60
C TYR A 3 9.00 14.48 8.41
N ARG A 4 8.34 14.08 7.31
CA ARG A 4 8.27 14.82 6.04
C ARG A 4 6.85 14.93 5.48
N LEU A 5 5.92 14.08 5.91
CA LEU A 5 4.52 14.08 5.46
C LEU A 5 3.57 13.98 6.65
N ILE A 6 2.60 14.88 6.71
CA ILE A 6 1.47 14.84 7.63
C ILE A 6 0.19 14.64 6.82
N VAL A 7 -0.60 13.64 7.17
CA VAL A 7 -1.90 13.37 6.59
C VAL A 7 -2.95 13.35 7.69
N ALA A 8 -3.99 14.14 7.56
CA ALA A 8 -5.04 14.22 8.56
C ALA A 8 -6.40 13.88 7.95
N ASP A 9 -7.20 13.12 8.66
CA ASP A 9 -8.64 13.12 8.42
C ASP A 9 -9.23 14.52 8.66
N LEU A 10 -10.40 14.78 8.08
CA LEU A 10 -11.06 16.08 8.14
C LEU A 10 -12.12 16.14 9.25
N ASP A 11 -13.19 15.35 9.10
CA ASP A 11 -14.41 15.40 9.90
C ASP A 11 -14.21 14.69 11.24
N GLY A 12 -14.34 15.39 12.37
CA GLY A 12 -14.06 14.80 13.68
C GLY A 12 -12.56 14.76 14.04
N THR A 13 -11.68 15.24 13.15
CA THR A 13 -10.22 15.32 13.37
C THR A 13 -9.66 16.75 13.26
N LEU A 14 -9.89 17.43 12.13
CA LEU A 14 -9.48 18.82 11.91
C LEU A 14 -10.58 19.84 12.22
N MET A 15 -11.84 19.39 12.21
CA MET A 15 -13.03 20.19 12.48
C MET A 15 -14.10 19.36 13.18
N GLY A 16 -15.00 20.01 13.91
CA GLY A 16 -16.14 19.37 14.57
C GLY A 16 -17.39 19.36 13.70
N ASP A 17 -18.53 19.10 14.33
CA ASP A 17 -19.86 19.04 13.67
C ASP A 17 -20.30 20.37 13.05
N ASP A 18 -19.66 21.48 13.42
CA ASP A 18 -19.92 22.82 12.86
C ASP A 18 -19.29 23.00 11.47
N LEU A 19 -18.48 22.04 11.01
CA LEU A 19 -17.75 22.06 9.75
C LEU A 19 -16.81 23.28 9.64
N VAL A 20 -16.31 23.79 10.76
CA VAL A 20 -15.35 24.89 10.81
C VAL A 20 -14.00 24.39 11.32
N ILE A 21 -12.97 24.55 10.51
CA ILE A 21 -11.59 24.29 10.93
C ILE A 21 -11.11 25.46 11.79
N PRO A 22 -10.75 25.28 13.08
CA PRO A 22 -10.28 26.37 13.93
C PRO A 22 -9.05 27.08 13.36
N ASP A 23 -8.95 28.41 13.53
CA ASP A 23 -7.81 29.20 13.04
C ASP A 23 -6.47 28.70 13.61
N GLU A 24 -6.48 28.17 14.83
CA GLU A 24 -5.30 27.57 15.46
C GLU A 24 -4.80 26.33 14.70
N VAL A 25 -5.71 25.51 14.18
CA VAL A 25 -5.38 24.34 13.34
C VAL A 25 -4.79 24.81 12.02
N VAL A 26 -5.39 25.82 11.38
CA VAL A 26 -4.85 26.42 10.14
C VAL A 26 -3.43 26.95 10.38
N ALA A 27 -3.20 27.68 11.47
CA ALA A 27 -1.89 28.21 11.81
C ALA A 27 -0.84 27.10 12.00
N ALA A 28 -1.17 26.02 12.72
CA ALA A 28 -0.26 24.90 12.93
C ALA A 28 0.09 24.18 11.61
N VAL A 29 -0.88 24.03 10.71
CA VAL A 29 -0.65 23.48 9.37
C VAL A 29 0.31 24.36 8.56
N GLN A 30 0.08 25.67 8.57
CA GLN A 30 0.95 26.61 7.88
C GLN A 30 2.37 26.65 8.46
N GLU A 31 2.52 26.51 9.79
CA GLU A 31 3.82 26.35 10.44
C GLU A 31 4.54 25.07 9.96
N ALA A 32 3.84 23.95 9.82
CA ALA A 32 4.41 22.70 9.30
C ALA A 32 4.86 22.83 7.84
N ILE A 33 4.04 23.45 7.01
CA ILE A 33 4.37 23.70 5.60
C ILE A 33 5.58 24.65 5.50
N ALA A 34 5.64 25.70 6.30
CA ALA A 34 6.78 26.63 6.34
C ALA A 34 8.07 25.96 6.82
N ALA A 35 7.97 24.92 7.66
CA ALA A 35 9.09 24.08 8.06
C ALA A 35 9.54 23.07 6.98
N GLY A 36 8.88 23.07 5.80
CA GLY A 36 9.23 22.23 4.66
C GLY A 36 8.58 20.85 4.65
N LEU A 37 7.54 20.63 5.48
CA LEU A 37 6.79 19.38 5.47
C LEU A 37 5.69 19.41 4.41
N TYR A 38 5.39 18.24 3.85
CA TYR A 38 4.13 18.03 3.15
C TYR A 38 3.00 17.90 4.16
N PHE A 39 1.90 18.60 3.91
CA PHE A 39 0.65 18.48 4.63
C PHE A 39 -0.50 18.26 3.64
N THR A 40 -1.33 17.26 3.92
CA THR A 40 -2.54 16.98 3.15
C THR A 40 -3.65 16.39 4.01
N ILE A 41 -4.81 16.14 3.39
CA ILE A 41 -5.98 15.54 4.01
C ILE A 41 -6.31 14.16 3.42
N ALA A 42 -6.94 13.31 4.21
CA ALA A 42 -7.54 12.03 3.80
C ALA A 42 -9.00 11.93 4.23
N THR A 43 -9.93 12.10 3.30
CA THR A 43 -11.37 12.23 3.60
C THR A 43 -12.25 11.30 2.75
N GLY A 44 -13.47 11.04 3.22
CA GLY A 44 -14.52 10.36 2.45
C GLY A 44 -15.24 11.27 1.44
N ARG A 45 -15.04 12.59 1.55
CA ARG A 45 -15.67 13.61 0.71
C ARG A 45 -15.21 13.53 -0.75
N THR A 46 -16.05 14.08 -1.63
CA THR A 46 -15.71 14.38 -3.04
C THR A 46 -14.64 15.47 -3.11
N PHE A 47 -14.01 15.65 -4.28
CA PHE A 47 -13.05 16.74 -4.46
C PHE A 47 -13.74 18.10 -4.28
N ALA A 48 -14.90 18.29 -4.93
CA ALA A 48 -15.71 19.49 -4.79
C ALA A 48 -16.10 19.76 -3.32
N GLY A 49 -16.48 18.72 -2.56
CA GLY A 49 -16.84 18.84 -1.14
C GLY A 49 -15.64 19.14 -0.23
N ALA A 50 -14.44 18.73 -0.61
CA ALA A 50 -13.21 18.99 0.13
C ALA A 50 -12.57 20.37 -0.19
N GLN A 51 -12.84 20.93 -1.37
CA GLN A 51 -12.22 22.15 -1.89
C GLN A 51 -12.21 23.36 -0.93
N PRO A 52 -13.30 23.70 -0.22
CA PRO A 52 -13.28 24.81 0.75
C PRO A 52 -12.22 24.63 1.84
N PHE A 53 -12.04 23.40 2.30
CA PHE A 53 -11.11 23.04 3.36
C PHE A 53 -9.67 22.96 2.86
N ILE A 54 -9.47 22.38 1.67
CA ILE A 54 -8.19 22.36 0.95
C ILE A 54 -7.64 23.79 0.83
N ARG A 55 -8.48 24.74 0.41
CA ARG A 55 -8.11 26.15 0.30
C ARG A 55 -7.83 26.81 1.65
N ARG A 56 -8.66 26.55 2.67
CA ARG A 56 -8.50 27.11 4.02
C ARG A 56 -7.21 26.64 4.69
N LEU A 57 -6.88 25.35 4.55
CA LEU A 57 -5.69 24.75 5.12
C LEU A 57 -4.42 25.09 4.34
N GLY A 58 -4.55 25.45 3.06
CA GLY A 58 -3.42 25.70 2.17
C GLY A 58 -2.55 24.46 1.96
N VAL A 59 -3.19 23.29 1.75
CA VAL A 59 -2.48 22.01 1.56
C VAL A 59 -1.44 22.11 0.43
N ASN A 60 -0.27 21.52 0.63
CA ASN A 60 0.85 21.60 -0.32
C ASN A 60 1.23 20.22 -0.91
N ALA A 61 0.38 19.22 -0.75
CA ALA A 61 0.53 17.89 -1.29
C ALA A 61 -0.81 17.35 -1.85
N PRO A 62 -0.78 16.34 -2.73
CA PRO A 62 -1.98 15.70 -3.25
C PRO A 62 -2.93 15.20 -2.15
N VAL A 63 -4.23 15.33 -2.38
CA VAL A 63 -5.29 15.02 -1.41
C VAL A 63 -5.87 13.64 -1.62
N ILE A 64 -6.14 12.93 -0.53
CA ILE A 64 -6.75 11.60 -0.52
C ILE A 64 -8.25 11.77 -0.34
N LEU A 65 -9.03 11.24 -1.30
CA LEU A 65 -10.48 11.43 -1.39
C LEU A 65 -11.18 10.07 -1.45
N TYR A 66 -12.50 10.08 -1.30
CA TYR A 66 -13.32 8.87 -1.45
C TYR A 66 -12.82 7.68 -0.63
N GLN A 67 -12.45 7.91 0.63
CA GLN A 67 -11.91 6.87 1.52
C GLN A 67 -10.64 6.19 0.97
N GLY A 68 -9.86 6.91 0.15
CA GLY A 68 -8.66 6.36 -0.48
C GLY A 68 -8.87 5.76 -1.87
N ALA A 69 -10.06 5.88 -2.46
CA ALA A 69 -10.27 5.49 -3.85
C ALA A 69 -9.62 6.47 -4.83
N GLU A 70 -9.29 7.69 -4.41
CA GLU A 70 -8.71 8.69 -5.30
C GLU A 70 -7.63 9.54 -4.62
N ILE A 71 -6.63 9.94 -5.40
CA ILE A 71 -5.61 10.93 -5.03
C ILE A 71 -5.59 11.99 -6.13
N ARG A 72 -5.78 13.26 -5.78
CA ARG A 72 -5.78 14.37 -6.73
C ARG A 72 -4.80 15.46 -6.34
N ASP A 73 -4.25 16.14 -7.34
CA ASP A 73 -3.57 17.40 -7.12
C ASP A 73 -4.56 18.47 -6.59
N PRO A 74 -4.23 19.19 -5.51
CA PRO A 74 -5.19 20.07 -4.83
C PRO A 74 -5.53 21.34 -5.63
N VAL A 75 -4.68 21.72 -6.60
CA VAL A 75 -4.82 22.97 -7.37
C VAL A 75 -5.49 22.72 -8.72
N SER A 76 -4.91 21.82 -9.51
CA SER A 76 -5.41 21.46 -10.84
C SER A 76 -6.62 20.53 -10.79
N GLY A 77 -6.75 19.72 -9.73
CA GLY A 77 -7.75 18.67 -9.61
C GLY A 77 -7.46 17.43 -10.47
N GLU A 78 -6.29 17.36 -11.11
CA GLU A 78 -5.86 16.19 -11.89
C GLU A 78 -5.73 14.96 -10.98
N ALA A 79 -6.25 13.82 -11.45
CA ALA A 79 -6.16 12.56 -10.73
C ALA A 79 -4.76 11.94 -10.89
N ILE A 80 -4.08 11.75 -9.77
CA ILE A 80 -2.81 11.01 -9.66
C ILE A 80 -3.08 9.52 -9.53
N TYR A 81 -4.17 9.17 -8.84
CA TYR A 81 -4.63 7.81 -8.68
C TYR A 81 -6.16 7.80 -8.62
N GLN A 82 -6.79 6.83 -9.28
CA GLN A 82 -8.22 6.59 -9.17
C GLN A 82 -8.50 5.09 -9.24
N ALA A 83 -9.29 4.60 -8.29
CA ALA A 83 -9.89 3.29 -8.31
C ALA A 83 -11.39 3.42 -8.56
N CYS A 84 -11.91 2.55 -9.42
CA CYS A 84 -13.34 2.48 -9.71
C CYS A 84 -13.87 1.08 -9.39
N ILE A 85 -15.17 1.02 -9.10
CA ILE A 85 -15.90 -0.23 -8.98
C ILE A 85 -16.05 -0.80 -10.39
N PRO A 86 -15.62 -2.04 -10.66
CA PRO A 86 -15.86 -2.68 -11.95
C PRO A 86 -17.34 -2.59 -12.35
N LEU A 87 -17.59 -2.21 -13.60
CA LEU A 87 -18.93 -1.89 -14.09
C LEU A 87 -19.92 -3.04 -13.87
N GLU A 88 -19.47 -4.28 -14.02
CA GLU A 88 -20.24 -5.49 -13.74
C GLU A 88 -20.77 -5.54 -12.30
N TRP A 89 -19.92 -5.31 -11.30
CA TRP A 89 -20.31 -5.37 -9.89
C TRP A 89 -21.11 -4.13 -9.47
N ALA A 90 -20.81 -2.97 -10.06
CA ALA A 90 -21.59 -1.76 -9.86
C ALA A 90 -23.04 -1.94 -10.35
N ARG A 91 -23.23 -2.50 -11.55
CA ARG A 91 -24.57 -2.81 -12.10
C ARG A 91 -25.27 -3.91 -11.30
N GLU A 92 -24.54 -4.93 -10.87
CA GLU A 92 -25.08 -5.97 -9.97
C GLU A 92 -25.60 -5.35 -8.67
N LEU A 93 -24.81 -4.49 -8.01
CA LEU A 93 -25.22 -3.80 -6.79
C LEU A 93 -26.46 -2.94 -7.02
N LEU A 94 -26.48 -2.10 -8.07
CA LEU A 94 -27.64 -1.27 -8.37
C LEU A 94 -28.92 -2.08 -8.63
N ALA A 95 -28.82 -3.24 -9.27
CA ALA A 95 -29.97 -4.12 -9.47
C ALA A 95 -30.53 -4.61 -8.12
N VAL A 96 -29.66 -5.04 -7.21
CA VAL A 96 -30.05 -5.45 -5.84
C VAL A 96 -30.70 -4.31 -5.07
N LEU A 97 -30.14 -3.11 -5.14
CA LEU A 97 -30.69 -1.94 -4.44
C LEU A 97 -32.05 -1.53 -5.00
N LYS A 98 -32.24 -1.64 -6.32
CA LYS A 98 -33.52 -1.38 -6.98
C LYS A 98 -34.59 -2.38 -6.54
N GLU A 99 -34.26 -3.67 -6.49
CA GLU A 99 -35.16 -4.71 -5.98
C GLU A 99 -35.53 -4.50 -4.50
N ALA A 100 -34.58 -4.03 -3.70
CA ALA A 100 -34.78 -3.73 -2.27
C ALA A 100 -35.47 -2.37 -2.01
N GLY A 101 -35.72 -1.55 -3.04
CA GLY A 101 -36.30 -0.21 -2.90
C GLY A 101 -35.39 0.77 -2.15
N VAL A 102 -34.07 0.59 -2.23
CA VAL A 102 -33.09 1.43 -1.54
C VAL A 102 -32.50 2.48 -2.46
N TYR A 103 -32.53 3.73 -2.00
CA TYR A 103 -31.97 4.87 -2.73
C TYR A 103 -30.44 4.80 -2.79
N ALA A 104 -29.88 5.13 -3.96
CA ALA A 104 -28.44 5.20 -4.16
C ALA A 104 -28.02 6.36 -5.06
N ASN A 105 -26.89 6.98 -4.71
CA ASN A 105 -26.13 7.88 -5.56
C ASN A 105 -24.96 7.13 -6.20
N VAL A 106 -24.80 7.24 -7.51
CA VAL A 106 -23.63 6.76 -8.25
C VAL A 106 -22.70 7.93 -8.53
N PHE A 107 -21.41 7.77 -8.27
CA PHE A 107 -20.43 8.84 -8.48
C PHE A 107 -19.61 8.59 -9.74
N LEU A 108 -19.71 9.51 -10.70
CA LEU A 108 -18.91 9.55 -11.92
C LEU A 108 -18.29 10.93 -12.07
N ASP A 109 -16.99 11.01 -12.35
CA ASP A 109 -16.29 12.27 -12.61
C ASP A 109 -16.52 13.34 -11.52
N ASP A 110 -16.47 12.94 -10.24
CA ASP A 110 -16.74 13.80 -9.07
C ASP A 110 -18.19 14.34 -8.96
N GLN A 111 -19.14 13.73 -9.68
CA GLN A 111 -20.55 14.13 -9.68
C GLN A 111 -21.48 12.99 -9.21
N PRO A 112 -22.43 13.26 -8.30
CA PRO A 112 -23.43 12.28 -7.89
C PRO A 112 -24.62 12.25 -8.85
N PHE A 113 -25.02 11.04 -9.24
CA PHE A 113 -26.18 10.77 -10.09
C PHE A 113 -27.17 9.84 -9.40
N ALA A 114 -28.47 10.11 -9.55
CA ALA A 114 -29.54 9.30 -8.98
C ALA A 114 -30.71 9.09 -9.94
N GLU A 115 -31.54 8.07 -9.65
CA GLU A 115 -32.67 7.70 -10.50
C GLU A 115 -33.77 8.77 -10.51
N ALA A 116 -34.12 9.29 -9.34
CA ALA A 116 -35.14 10.32 -9.15
C ALA A 116 -34.80 11.20 -7.94
N TYR A 117 -35.29 12.44 -7.94
CA TYR A 117 -35.18 13.30 -6.78
C TYR A 117 -36.12 12.82 -5.67
N SER A 118 -35.60 12.70 -4.45
CA SER A 118 -36.29 12.09 -3.30
C SER A 118 -35.89 12.78 -1.99
N PRO A 119 -36.56 12.51 -0.86
CA PRO A 119 -36.10 12.97 0.45
C PRO A 119 -34.66 12.51 0.78
N GLN A 120 -34.24 11.33 0.28
CA GLN A 120 -32.88 10.83 0.44
C GLN A 120 -31.87 11.62 -0.40
N ALA A 121 -32.25 12.05 -1.61
CA ALA A 121 -31.44 12.96 -2.42
C ALA A 121 -31.24 14.29 -1.69
N GLN A 122 -32.31 14.86 -1.13
CA GLN A 122 -32.27 16.09 -0.35
C GLN A 122 -31.41 15.95 0.91
N LEU A 123 -31.54 14.83 1.64
CA LEU A 123 -30.73 14.54 2.83
C LEU A 123 -29.24 14.47 2.47
N TYR A 124 -28.90 13.85 1.34
CA TYR A 124 -27.53 13.83 0.86
C TYR A 124 -27.01 15.24 0.56
N GLU A 125 -27.76 16.03 -0.21
CA GLU A 125 -27.37 17.41 -0.56
C GLU A 125 -27.17 18.29 0.67
N GLN A 126 -27.95 18.09 1.73
CA GLN A 126 -27.80 18.82 3.00
C GLN A 126 -26.53 18.47 3.77
N ILE A 127 -26.09 17.22 3.70
CA ILE A 127 -24.91 16.74 4.43
C ILE A 127 -23.63 17.03 3.65
N ASP A 128 -23.60 16.68 2.36
CA ASP A 128 -22.40 16.79 1.53
C ASP A 128 -22.29 18.11 0.76
N ALA A 129 -23.35 18.93 0.73
CA ALA A 129 -23.43 20.20 0.01
C ALA A 129 -23.16 20.09 -1.51
N VAL A 130 -23.42 18.92 -2.11
CA VAL A 130 -23.25 18.66 -3.55
C VAL A 130 -24.59 18.30 -4.19
N PRO A 131 -25.07 19.04 -5.20
CA PRO A 131 -26.31 18.72 -5.92
C PRO A 131 -26.26 17.37 -6.64
N VAL A 132 -27.36 16.60 -6.57
CA VAL A 132 -27.51 15.32 -7.26
C VAL A 132 -28.13 15.51 -8.65
N GLN A 133 -27.50 14.93 -9.66
CA GLN A 133 -28.01 14.94 -11.03
C GLN A 133 -29.00 13.78 -11.25
N ILE A 134 -30.20 14.09 -11.73
CA ILE A 134 -31.26 13.09 -11.94
C ILE A 134 -31.22 12.56 -13.38
N VAL A 135 -31.15 11.23 -13.53
CA VAL A 135 -30.91 10.58 -14.83
C VAL A 135 -32.02 9.63 -15.28
N GLY A 136 -33.08 9.44 -14.49
CA GLY A 136 -34.09 8.43 -14.78
C GLY A 136 -33.54 7.03 -14.50
N ASP A 137 -33.62 6.10 -15.44
CA ASP A 137 -33.12 4.73 -15.20
C ASP A 137 -31.60 4.71 -14.93
N LEU A 138 -31.24 4.65 -13.64
CA LEU A 138 -29.86 4.75 -13.18
C LEU A 138 -29.03 3.53 -13.61
N LEU A 139 -29.68 2.36 -13.73
CA LEU A 139 -29.03 1.14 -14.21
C LEU A 139 -28.78 1.22 -15.72
N ALA A 140 -29.69 1.79 -16.51
CA ALA A 140 -29.45 2.04 -17.93
C ALA A 140 -28.42 3.16 -18.17
N PHE A 141 -28.40 4.19 -17.32
CA PHE A 141 -27.45 5.29 -17.36
C PHE A 141 -26.01 4.85 -17.07
N LEU A 142 -25.81 3.89 -16.15
CA LEU A 142 -24.47 3.47 -15.74
C LEU A 142 -23.78 2.64 -16.84
N GLN A 143 -23.01 3.33 -17.69
CA GLN A 143 -22.25 2.75 -18.81
C GLN A 143 -20.73 2.72 -18.56
N ARG A 144 -20.26 3.33 -17.47
CA ARG A 144 -18.84 3.47 -17.11
C ARG A 144 -18.61 3.08 -15.65
N PRO A 145 -17.43 2.54 -15.28
CA PRO A 145 -17.10 2.22 -13.88
C PRO A 145 -17.22 3.45 -12.96
N PRO A 146 -18.05 3.42 -11.90
CA PRO A 146 -18.16 4.53 -10.96
C PRO A 146 -17.07 4.49 -9.88
N SER A 147 -16.74 5.65 -9.32
CA SER A 147 -15.75 5.76 -8.23
C SER A 147 -16.29 5.21 -6.91
N LYS A 148 -17.57 5.47 -6.61
CA LYS A 148 -18.30 4.86 -5.50
C LYS A 148 -19.80 4.78 -5.78
N ILE A 149 -20.50 3.97 -5.00
CA ILE A 149 -21.96 3.96 -4.91
C ILE A 149 -22.31 4.19 -3.45
N MET A 150 -23.13 5.18 -3.16
CA MET A 150 -23.52 5.52 -1.79
C MET A 150 -25.01 5.32 -1.62
N LEU A 151 -25.37 4.47 -0.67
CA LEU A 151 -26.72 4.21 -0.24
C LEU A 151 -27.08 5.26 0.82
N VAL A 152 -28.27 5.84 0.69
CA VAL A 152 -28.79 6.83 1.64
C VAL A 152 -30.11 6.33 2.18
N GLY A 153 -30.22 6.25 3.49
CA GLY A 153 -31.43 5.72 4.12
C GLY A 153 -31.37 5.70 5.64
N GLU A 154 -32.40 5.11 6.22
CA GLU A 154 -32.53 5.00 7.67
C GLU A 154 -31.46 4.05 8.26
N PRO A 155 -30.87 4.36 9.43
CA PRO A 155 -29.75 3.58 9.98
C PRO A 155 -30.07 2.09 10.18
N ALA A 156 -31.31 1.78 10.58
CA ALA A 156 -31.76 0.41 10.80
C ALA A 156 -31.85 -0.38 9.48
N GLN A 157 -32.42 0.23 8.44
CA GLN A 157 -32.52 -0.37 7.10
C GLN A 157 -31.12 -0.62 6.50
N LEU A 158 -30.23 0.37 6.60
CA LEU A 158 -28.86 0.23 6.11
C LEU A 158 -28.06 -0.83 6.90
N ALA A 159 -28.29 -0.98 8.21
CA ALA A 159 -27.62 -1.99 9.02
C ALA A 159 -28.05 -3.42 8.64
N GLU A 160 -29.36 -3.63 8.41
CA GLU A 160 -29.89 -4.92 7.97
C GLU A 160 -29.32 -5.30 6.58
N LEU A 161 -29.35 -4.34 5.65
CA LEU A 161 -28.85 -4.55 4.29
C LEU A 161 -27.33 -4.75 4.23
N ALA A 162 -26.56 -4.04 5.07
CA ALA A 162 -25.11 -4.11 5.08
C ALA A 162 -24.60 -5.55 5.24
N THR A 163 -25.21 -6.33 6.12
CA THR A 163 -24.79 -7.73 6.37
C THR A 163 -24.97 -8.60 5.12
N SER A 164 -26.12 -8.48 4.46
CA SER A 164 -26.41 -9.24 3.23
C SER A 164 -25.51 -8.82 2.07
N LEU A 165 -25.34 -7.51 1.86
CA LEU A 165 -24.46 -6.99 0.81
C LEU A 165 -23.00 -7.35 1.07
N GLN A 166 -22.53 -7.30 2.31
CA GLN A 166 -21.16 -7.62 2.65
C GLN A 166 -20.84 -9.10 2.37
N GLN A 167 -21.79 -10.00 2.65
CA GLN A 167 -21.65 -11.42 2.28
C GLN A 167 -21.66 -11.62 0.76
N ARG A 168 -22.61 -10.99 0.05
CA ARG A 168 -22.77 -11.14 -1.40
C ARG A 168 -21.60 -10.59 -2.20
N PHE A 169 -21.03 -9.48 -1.74
CA PHE A 169 -19.96 -8.75 -2.42
C PHE A 169 -18.59 -8.93 -1.75
N ALA A 170 -18.45 -9.95 -0.89
CA ALA A 170 -17.18 -10.32 -0.28
C ALA A 170 -16.11 -10.57 -1.37
N GLY A 171 -14.95 -9.94 -1.22
CA GLY A 171 -13.85 -10.02 -2.21
C GLY A 171 -14.11 -9.28 -3.52
N LYS A 172 -15.24 -8.56 -3.68
CA LYS A 172 -15.54 -7.73 -4.85
C LYS A 172 -15.53 -6.23 -4.52
N LEU A 173 -16.25 -5.85 -3.46
CA LEU A 173 -16.43 -4.47 -3.02
C LEU A 173 -16.06 -4.36 -1.53
N ARG A 174 -15.73 -3.16 -1.08
CA ARG A 174 -15.72 -2.83 0.35
C ARG A 174 -16.95 -2.01 0.67
N LEU A 175 -17.66 -2.38 1.73
CA LEU A 175 -18.74 -1.57 2.30
C LEU A 175 -18.21 -0.85 3.53
N THR A 176 -18.40 0.46 3.58
CA THR A 176 -17.96 1.31 4.70
C THR A 176 -19.04 2.30 5.07
N ARG A 177 -19.13 2.64 6.35
CA ARG A 177 -20.07 3.64 6.86
C ARG A 177 -19.30 4.94 7.08
N SER A 178 -19.65 5.98 6.33
CA SER A 178 -19.07 7.32 6.47
C SER A 178 -19.91 8.25 7.35
N HIS A 179 -21.20 7.97 7.47
CA HIS A 179 -22.14 8.72 8.29
C HIS A 179 -23.27 7.81 8.76
N ARG A 180 -24.03 8.19 9.80
CA ARG A 180 -25.13 7.35 10.32
C ARG A 180 -26.21 7.03 9.27
N PHE A 181 -26.37 7.91 8.27
CA PHE A 181 -27.34 7.75 7.17
C PHE A 181 -26.72 7.26 5.86
N PHE A 182 -25.40 7.02 5.82
CA PHE A 182 -24.67 6.68 4.60
C PHE A 182 -23.97 5.34 4.72
N LEU A 183 -24.21 4.46 3.76
CA LEU A 183 -23.41 3.26 3.53
C LEU A 183 -22.78 3.36 2.15
N GLU A 184 -21.47 3.25 2.07
CA GLU A 184 -20.72 3.42 0.84
C GLU A 184 -20.18 2.07 0.36
N ALA A 185 -20.46 1.74 -0.89
CA ALA A 185 -19.71 0.77 -1.64
C ALA A 185 -18.55 1.47 -2.35
N VAL A 186 -17.34 1.02 -2.06
CA VAL A 186 -16.09 1.52 -2.66
C VAL A 186 -15.30 0.34 -3.26
N PRO A 187 -14.32 0.59 -4.14
CA PRO A 187 -13.45 -0.46 -4.65
C PRO A 187 -12.81 -1.23 -3.51
N LEU A 188 -12.63 -2.55 -3.65
CA LEU A 188 -12.12 -3.41 -2.57
C LEU A 188 -10.79 -2.90 -1.97
N GLY A 189 -9.93 -2.36 -2.82
CA GLY A 189 -8.62 -1.80 -2.43
C GLY A 189 -8.64 -0.35 -1.98
N ALA A 190 -9.79 0.33 -1.94
CA ALA A 190 -9.92 1.69 -1.47
C ALA A 190 -9.95 1.72 0.06
N ASN A 191 -8.85 2.17 0.65
CA ASN A 191 -8.78 2.57 2.05
C ASN A 191 -7.74 3.68 2.25
N LYS A 192 -7.89 4.47 3.32
CA LYS A 192 -7.02 5.62 3.59
C LYS A 192 -5.55 5.22 3.80
N ALA A 193 -5.28 4.05 4.39
CA ALA A 193 -3.92 3.56 4.62
C ALA A 193 -3.15 3.29 3.31
N ARG A 194 -3.80 2.60 2.37
CA ARG A 194 -3.25 2.30 1.04
C ARG A 194 -3.07 3.57 0.22
N ALA A 195 -4.01 4.49 0.31
CA ALA A 195 -3.89 5.78 -0.36
C ALA A 195 -2.74 6.61 0.24
N LEU A 196 -2.57 6.61 1.57
CA LEU A 196 -1.44 7.21 2.25
C LEU A 196 -0.11 6.57 1.79
N ALA A 197 -0.05 5.24 1.71
CA ALA A 197 1.13 4.53 1.21
C ALA A 197 1.49 4.93 -0.24
N ARG A 198 0.48 5.00 -1.12
CA ARG A 198 0.65 5.45 -2.51
C ARG A 198 1.13 6.90 -2.57
N LEU A 199 0.53 7.78 -1.77
CA LEU A 199 0.91 9.19 -1.70
C LEU A 199 2.34 9.38 -1.20
N ALA A 200 2.69 8.72 -0.09
CA ALA A 200 4.04 8.77 0.48
C ALA A 200 5.08 8.35 -0.58
N ARG A 201 4.80 7.28 -1.34
CA ARG A 201 5.63 6.85 -2.45
C ARG A 201 5.75 7.88 -3.56
N HIS A 202 4.62 8.47 -3.99
CA HIS A 202 4.61 9.52 -5.01
C HIS A 202 5.47 10.72 -4.60
N LEU A 203 5.51 11.05 -3.31
CA LEU A 203 6.31 12.15 -2.75
C LEU A 203 7.76 11.76 -2.39
N GLY A 204 8.15 10.49 -2.55
CA GLY A 204 9.46 9.98 -2.11
C GLY A 204 9.67 10.10 -0.60
N VAL A 205 8.61 9.88 0.18
CA VAL A 205 8.59 9.92 1.64
C VAL A 205 8.47 8.50 2.19
N LEU A 206 9.32 8.17 3.15
CA LEU A 206 9.35 6.83 3.78
C LEU A 206 8.21 6.69 4.78
N ARG A 207 7.69 5.47 4.97
CA ARG A 207 6.65 5.18 5.97
C ARG A 207 6.98 5.79 7.35
N HIS A 208 8.20 5.62 7.86
CA HIS A 208 8.61 6.15 9.16
C HIS A 208 8.75 7.68 9.22
N GLU A 209 8.73 8.36 8.07
CA GLU A 209 8.72 9.82 7.95
C GLU A 209 7.28 10.37 7.84
N THR A 210 6.25 9.53 7.93
CA THR A 210 4.84 9.93 7.84
C THR A 210 4.18 10.07 9.21
N VAL A 211 3.23 10.99 9.30
CA VAL A 211 2.34 11.21 10.45
C VAL A 211 0.90 11.12 9.96
N ALA A 212 0.05 10.36 10.66
CA ALA A 212 -1.39 10.30 10.40
C ALA A 212 -2.20 10.80 11.60
N LEU A 213 -3.23 11.61 11.34
CA LEU A 213 -4.22 12.04 12.34
C LEU A 213 -5.61 11.54 11.94
N GLY A 214 -6.41 11.07 12.90
CA GLY A 214 -7.75 10.53 12.63
C GLY A 214 -8.59 10.34 13.89
N ASP A 215 -9.87 10.03 13.69
CA ASP A 215 -10.83 9.86 14.78
C ASP A 215 -11.74 8.63 14.61
N ASN A 216 -12.01 8.18 13.38
CA ASN A 216 -13.01 7.15 13.12
C ASN A 216 -12.41 5.78 12.79
N ASP A 217 -13.27 4.76 12.76
CA ASP A 217 -12.87 3.37 12.47
C ASP A 217 -12.18 3.23 11.10
N ASN A 218 -12.57 4.04 10.11
CA ASN A 218 -11.96 4.09 8.78
C ASN A 218 -10.55 4.72 8.78
N ASP A 219 -10.15 5.41 9.85
CA ASP A 219 -8.79 5.94 10.02
C ASP A 219 -7.86 4.93 10.67
N ALA A 220 -8.38 3.93 11.39
CA ALA A 220 -7.59 3.00 12.17
C ALA A 220 -6.46 2.34 11.35
N GLU A 221 -6.75 1.90 10.11
CA GLU A 221 -5.73 1.33 9.23
C GLU A 221 -4.65 2.38 8.86
N MET A 222 -5.03 3.64 8.61
CA MET A 222 -4.11 4.72 8.25
C MET A 222 -3.22 5.12 9.43
N LEU A 223 -3.81 5.20 10.63
CA LEU A 223 -3.11 5.45 11.89
C LEU A 223 -2.07 4.36 12.17
N ALA A 224 -2.46 3.09 12.02
CA ALA A 224 -1.56 1.96 12.22
C ALA A 224 -0.45 1.88 11.14
N TRP A 225 -0.73 2.34 9.92
CA TRP A 225 0.24 2.34 8.83
C TRP A 225 1.28 3.46 8.97
N ALA A 226 0.92 4.64 9.48
CA ALA A 226 1.85 5.77 9.54
C ALA A 226 3.10 5.50 10.41
N GLY A 227 4.14 6.29 10.19
CA GLY A 227 5.34 6.28 11.04
C GLY A 227 5.04 6.76 12.47
N LEU A 228 4.05 7.65 12.59
CA LEU A 228 3.42 8.09 13.83
C LEU A 228 1.90 8.22 13.59
N GLY A 229 1.12 7.32 14.19
CA GLY A 229 -0.34 7.40 14.19
C GLY A 229 -0.85 8.16 15.41
N ILE A 230 -1.75 9.12 15.21
CA ILE A 230 -2.31 9.98 16.26
C ILE A 230 -3.83 9.97 16.19
N ALA A 231 -4.48 9.51 17.26
CA ALA A 231 -5.92 9.65 17.42
C ALA A 231 -6.24 10.90 18.25
N VAL A 232 -7.30 11.65 17.92
CA VAL A 232 -7.81 12.71 18.81
C VAL A 232 -8.64 12.11 19.95
N ASP A 233 -8.81 12.80 21.08
CA ASP A 233 -9.49 12.19 22.24
C ASP A 233 -11.00 11.95 22.03
N ASN A 234 -11.63 12.57 21.04
CA ASN A 234 -13.00 12.22 20.64
C ASN A 234 -13.07 10.99 19.71
N ALA A 235 -11.93 10.35 19.40
CA ALA A 235 -11.86 9.24 18.48
C ALA A 235 -12.56 7.96 19.00
N SER A 236 -12.96 7.11 18.05
CA SER A 236 -13.51 5.79 18.30
C SER A 236 -12.51 4.88 19.05
N PRO A 237 -12.99 3.84 19.73
CA PRO A 237 -12.11 2.86 20.37
C PRO A 237 -11.12 2.21 19.38
N ALA A 238 -11.55 1.93 18.15
CA ALA A 238 -10.70 1.31 17.14
C ALA A 238 -9.57 2.26 16.69
N ALA A 239 -9.89 3.54 16.44
CA ALA A 239 -8.89 4.55 16.11
C ALA A 239 -7.88 4.76 17.25
N LYS A 240 -8.35 4.88 18.49
CA LYS A 240 -7.47 5.00 19.67
C LYS A 240 -6.58 3.77 19.87
N GLN A 241 -7.08 2.56 19.58
CA GLN A 241 -6.30 1.32 19.68
C GLN A 241 -5.26 1.17 18.56
N ALA A 242 -5.48 1.84 17.42
CA ALA A 242 -4.58 1.81 16.28
C ALA A 242 -3.47 2.87 16.36
N ALA A 243 -3.72 4.00 17.04
CA ALA A 243 -2.78 5.10 17.19
C ALA A 243 -1.64 4.80 18.18
N ASP A 244 -0.48 5.44 17.96
CA ASP A 244 0.64 5.47 18.89
C ASP A 244 0.43 6.49 20.03
N VAL A 245 -0.27 7.59 19.73
CA VAL A 245 -0.51 8.70 20.66
C VAL A 245 -1.97 9.17 20.59
N ILE A 246 -2.51 9.56 21.74
CA ILE A 246 -3.82 10.23 21.82
C ILE A 246 -3.56 11.73 22.04
N ALA A 247 -3.97 12.55 21.07
CA ALA A 247 -3.96 14.01 21.17
C ALA A 247 -5.23 14.50 21.89
N PRO A 248 -5.29 15.77 22.34
CA PRO A 248 -6.53 16.37 22.82
C PRO A 248 -7.69 16.23 21.82
N ALA A 249 -8.92 16.36 22.30
CA ALA A 249 -10.10 16.33 21.42
C ALA A 249 -10.09 17.51 20.44
N VAL A 250 -10.87 17.39 19.36
CA VAL A 250 -11.07 18.48 18.38
C VAL A 250 -11.52 19.79 19.03
N ALA A 251 -12.38 19.72 20.04
CA ALA A 251 -12.83 20.89 20.81
C ALA A 251 -11.69 21.68 21.49
N HIS A 252 -10.51 21.08 21.61
CA HIS A 252 -9.30 21.67 22.18
C HIS A 252 -8.16 21.74 21.15
N ALA A 253 -8.49 21.83 19.86
CA ALA A 253 -7.55 21.93 18.75
C ALA A 253 -6.46 20.82 18.76
N GLY A 254 -6.86 19.58 19.06
CA GLY A 254 -5.97 18.43 19.16
C GLY A 254 -4.99 18.25 18.00
N ALA A 255 -5.44 18.49 16.77
CA ALA A 255 -4.58 18.44 15.59
C ALA A 255 -3.48 19.50 15.61
N ALA A 256 -3.78 20.73 16.04
CA ALA A 256 -2.79 21.79 16.17
C ALA A 256 -1.73 21.46 17.22
N TRP A 257 -2.18 20.94 18.37
CA TRP A 257 -1.31 20.45 19.42
C TRP A 257 -0.38 19.34 18.90
N ALA A 258 -0.94 18.34 18.21
CA ALA A 258 -0.18 17.22 17.66
C ALA A 258 0.92 17.68 16.69
N ILE A 259 0.57 18.56 15.74
CA ILE A 259 1.53 19.11 14.77
C ILE A 259 2.67 19.84 15.49
N ARG A 260 2.36 20.74 16.43
CA ARG A 260 3.38 21.55 17.10
C ARG A 260 4.25 20.71 18.04
N GLN A 261 3.62 19.91 18.90
CA GLN A 261 4.31 19.22 19.98
C GLN A 261 5.04 17.97 19.50
N LEU A 262 4.41 17.17 18.64
CA LEU A 262 4.93 15.87 18.25
C LEU A 262 5.73 15.93 16.95
N VAL A 263 5.35 16.80 16.02
CA VAL A 263 5.99 16.86 14.70
C VAL A 263 7.08 17.93 14.63
N LEU A 264 6.78 19.17 15.04
CA LEU A 264 7.71 20.30 14.90
C LEU A 264 8.76 20.38 16.02
N GLN A 265 8.39 20.13 17.27
CA GLN A 265 9.31 20.30 18.42
C GLN A 265 10.22 19.09 18.70
N GLY A 266 9.95 17.92 18.11
CA GLY A 266 10.91 16.80 18.04
C GLY A 266 11.36 16.17 19.37
N GLN A 267 10.67 16.42 20.49
CA GLN A 267 10.94 15.81 21.80
C GLN A 267 9.63 15.37 22.47
N PRO A 268 9.50 14.12 22.94
CA PRO A 268 8.55 13.81 24.00
C PRO A 268 9.14 14.41 25.29
N SER A 269 8.75 15.62 25.66
CA SER A 269 9.19 16.17 26.94
C SER A 269 8.49 15.40 28.09
N PRO A 270 9.25 14.88 29.06
CA PRO A 270 8.72 14.11 30.18
C PRO A 270 8.10 15.08 31.18
N ASN A 271 6.78 15.24 31.10
CA ASN A 271 5.88 15.55 32.22
C ASN A 271 4.45 15.64 31.66
N LEU A 272 3.89 14.48 31.35
CA LEU A 272 2.48 14.32 31.00
C LEU A 272 1.87 13.32 31.98
N GLU A 273 1.87 13.66 33.27
CA GLU A 273 1.03 12.98 34.26
C GLU A 273 -0.44 13.21 33.87
N GLY A 274 -1.03 12.26 33.15
CA GLY A 274 -2.44 12.29 32.75
C GLY A 274 -2.77 11.66 31.39
N LEU A 275 -1.79 11.46 30.51
CA LEU A 275 -2.01 10.75 29.25
C LEU A 275 -1.92 9.24 29.48
N ARG A 276 -3.06 8.56 29.35
CA ARG A 276 -3.10 7.09 29.32
C ARG A 276 -2.37 6.63 28.06
N TYR A 277 -1.14 6.17 28.21
CA TYR A 277 -0.53 5.23 27.27
C TYR A 277 -1.41 3.98 27.24
N CYS A 278 -2.32 3.92 26.27
CA CYS A 278 -3.18 2.76 26.08
C CYS A 278 -2.42 1.71 25.27
N GLY A 279 -1.60 0.93 25.97
CA GLY A 279 -1.04 -0.32 25.44
C GLY A 279 0.47 -0.31 25.27
N THR A 280 1.14 -1.09 26.11
CA THR A 280 2.41 -1.74 25.78
C THR A 280 2.18 -2.72 24.63
N THR A 281 2.14 -2.22 23.41
CA THR A 281 2.55 -3.02 22.25
C THR A 281 3.47 -2.13 21.44
N THR A 282 4.77 -2.31 21.63
CA THR A 282 5.72 -2.20 20.51
C THR A 282 5.15 -3.06 19.38
N ARG A 283 4.33 -2.48 18.49
CA ARG A 283 3.80 -3.21 17.33
C ARG A 283 4.91 -3.26 16.30
N GLU A 284 5.66 -4.34 16.44
CA GLU A 284 6.67 -4.88 15.55
C GLU A 284 6.00 -5.36 14.26
N SER A 285 6.73 -5.43 13.13
CA SER A 285 6.20 -6.00 11.89
C SER A 285 5.64 -7.38 12.16
N PRO A 286 4.49 -7.77 11.60
CA PRO A 286 3.92 -9.07 11.89
C PRO A 286 4.89 -10.15 11.42
N LEU A 287 5.46 -10.90 12.38
CA LEU A 287 6.10 -12.18 12.12
C LEU A 287 4.97 -13.20 11.99
N CYS A 288 4.85 -13.81 10.82
CA CYS A 288 3.82 -14.81 10.53
C CYS A 288 4.49 -16.14 10.18
N PRO A 289 4.09 -17.27 10.76
CA PRO A 289 4.68 -18.56 10.45
C PRO A 289 4.57 -18.92 8.96
N ALA A 290 5.68 -19.16 8.28
CA ALA A 290 5.70 -19.45 6.86
C ALA A 290 5.10 -20.82 6.49
N GLY A 291 4.91 -21.69 7.48
CA GLY A 291 4.20 -22.97 7.34
C GLY A 291 2.68 -22.86 7.36
N ASP A 292 2.13 -21.69 7.68
CA ASP A 292 0.69 -21.44 7.73
C ASP A 292 0.18 -20.97 6.34
N PRO A 293 -0.75 -21.69 5.69
CA PRO A 293 -1.32 -21.29 4.41
C PRO A 293 -2.02 -19.92 4.43
N GLU A 294 -2.55 -19.48 5.57
CA GLU A 294 -3.18 -18.16 5.70
C GLU A 294 -2.13 -17.04 5.69
N CYS A 295 -0.99 -17.23 6.36
CA CYS A 295 0.15 -16.31 6.30
C CYS A 295 0.67 -16.14 4.86
N ILE A 296 0.76 -17.24 4.11
CA ILE A 296 1.21 -17.22 2.71
C ILE A 296 0.17 -16.53 1.80
N ALA A 297 -1.13 -16.71 2.05
CA ALA A 297 -2.18 -15.99 1.34
C ALA A 297 -2.09 -14.47 1.61
N LEU A 298 -1.98 -14.08 2.87
CA LEU A 298 -1.80 -12.69 3.29
C LEU A 298 -0.58 -12.05 2.64
N ALA A 299 0.56 -12.75 2.63
CA ALA A 299 1.78 -12.29 1.98
C ALA A 299 1.57 -12.03 0.47
N ALA A 300 0.89 -12.94 -0.23
CA ALA A 300 0.59 -12.78 -1.65
C ALA A 300 -0.35 -11.56 -1.90
N ASP A 301 -1.32 -11.33 -1.01
CA ASP A 301 -2.22 -10.18 -1.10
C ASP A 301 -1.47 -8.86 -0.88
N ILE A 302 -0.61 -8.79 0.13
CA ILE A 302 0.27 -7.63 0.37
C ILE A 302 1.13 -7.32 -0.87
N LEU A 303 1.77 -8.34 -1.45
CA LEU A 303 2.59 -8.18 -2.66
C LEU A 303 1.77 -7.70 -3.86
N ARG A 304 0.57 -8.26 -4.05
CA ARG A 304 -0.37 -7.87 -5.12
C ARG A 304 -0.83 -6.42 -4.97
N GLU A 305 -0.88 -5.92 -3.73
CA GLU A 305 -1.25 -4.55 -3.40
C GLU A 305 -0.08 -3.56 -3.49
N GLY A 306 1.12 -4.06 -3.80
CA GLY A 306 2.34 -3.26 -3.94
C GLY A 306 3.07 -3.01 -2.62
N GLY A 307 2.82 -3.83 -1.61
CA GLY A 307 3.63 -3.92 -0.39
C GLY A 307 4.88 -4.78 -0.57
N VAL A 308 5.67 -4.88 0.49
CA VAL A 308 6.96 -5.56 0.54
C VAL A 308 6.95 -6.63 1.62
N VAL A 309 7.34 -7.85 1.25
CA VAL A 309 7.36 -9.00 2.16
C VAL A 309 8.76 -9.57 2.27
N ALA A 310 9.18 -9.92 3.50
CA ALA A 310 10.39 -10.68 3.74
C ALA A 310 10.08 -12.16 3.99
N PHE A 311 10.93 -13.07 3.51
CA PHE A 311 10.73 -14.52 3.62
C PHE A 311 12.04 -15.31 3.55
N PRO A 312 12.07 -16.55 4.08
CA PRO A 312 13.21 -17.45 3.96
C PRO A 312 13.42 -17.93 2.53
N THR A 313 14.68 -18.08 2.14
CA THR A 313 15.07 -18.82 0.93
C THR A 313 16.01 -19.97 1.30
N ASP A 314 16.40 -20.77 0.31
CA ASP A 314 17.43 -21.80 0.38
C ASP A 314 18.86 -21.25 0.56
N THR A 315 19.00 -19.94 0.81
CA THR A 315 20.28 -19.26 1.07
C THR A 315 20.18 -18.36 2.31
N VAL A 316 19.65 -17.15 2.14
CA VAL A 316 19.41 -16.15 3.21
C VAL A 316 17.97 -15.67 3.16
N TYR A 317 17.52 -14.86 4.13
CA TYR A 317 16.21 -14.21 4.01
C TYR A 317 16.21 -13.18 2.87
N GLY A 318 15.17 -13.25 2.04
CA GLY A 318 14.89 -12.34 0.95
C GLY A 318 13.86 -11.28 1.36
N LEU A 319 13.91 -10.14 0.68
CA LEU A 319 12.93 -9.07 0.70
C LEU A 319 12.43 -8.90 -0.73
N ALA A 320 11.12 -8.94 -0.94
CA ALA A 320 10.55 -8.91 -2.28
C ALA A 320 9.32 -8.04 -2.44
N ALA A 321 9.08 -7.72 -3.71
CA ALA A 321 7.91 -7.04 -4.23
C ALA A 321 7.44 -7.75 -5.52
N ASP A 322 6.19 -7.53 -5.93
CA ASP A 322 5.70 -8.00 -7.24
C ASP A 322 6.51 -7.34 -8.37
N ALA A 323 7.14 -8.15 -9.21
CA ALA A 323 7.99 -7.66 -10.30
C ALA A 323 7.21 -6.91 -11.40
N ARG A 324 5.88 -6.99 -11.43
CA ARG A 324 5.02 -6.24 -12.38
C ARG A 324 4.73 -4.82 -11.92
N HIS A 325 5.03 -4.48 -10.67
CA HIS A 325 4.75 -3.18 -10.07
C HIS A 325 6.05 -2.39 -9.90
N PRO A 326 6.43 -1.51 -10.86
CA PRO A 326 7.63 -0.67 -10.76
C PRO A 326 7.72 0.07 -9.43
N ASP A 327 6.59 0.58 -8.96
CA ASP A 327 6.44 1.29 -7.70
C ASP A 327 6.80 0.42 -6.49
N ALA A 328 6.38 -0.84 -6.47
CA ALA A 328 6.71 -1.77 -5.38
C ALA A 328 8.19 -2.20 -5.45
N VAL A 329 8.76 -2.30 -6.66
CA VAL A 329 10.20 -2.52 -6.84
C VAL A 329 11.02 -1.33 -6.33
N ALA A 330 10.52 -0.09 -6.50
CA ALA A 330 11.14 1.11 -5.93
C ALA A 330 11.27 1.02 -4.41
N GLU A 331 10.27 0.45 -3.72
CA GLU A 331 10.30 0.25 -2.27
C GLU A 331 11.48 -0.63 -1.84
N LEU A 332 11.87 -1.64 -2.64
CA LEU A 332 13.03 -2.47 -2.31
C LEU A 332 14.32 -1.66 -2.26
N TYR A 333 14.48 -0.67 -3.14
CA TYR A 333 15.63 0.23 -3.10
C TYR A 333 15.58 1.14 -1.87
N ILE A 334 14.40 1.66 -1.59
CA ILE A 334 14.12 2.56 -0.48
C ILE A 334 14.38 1.88 0.88
N VAL A 335 13.72 0.75 1.13
CA VAL A 335 13.82 -0.03 2.37
C VAL A 335 15.27 -0.42 2.65
N LYS A 336 15.99 -0.81 1.59
CA LYS A 336 17.39 -1.22 1.65
C LYS A 336 18.39 -0.07 1.68
N ARG A 337 17.97 1.16 1.38
CA ARG A 337 18.87 2.30 1.06
C ARG A 337 19.88 1.94 -0.03
N ARG A 338 19.40 1.27 -1.08
CA ARG A 338 20.20 0.81 -2.23
C ARG A 338 20.23 1.91 -3.28
N ALA A 339 21.37 2.06 -3.96
CA ALA A 339 21.48 2.94 -5.11
C ALA A 339 20.60 2.39 -6.28
N PRO A 340 19.86 3.26 -7.00
CA PRO A 340 18.89 2.85 -8.02
C PRO A 340 19.52 2.26 -9.29
N ASP A 341 20.82 2.39 -9.46
CA ASP A 341 21.60 1.85 -10.58
C ASP A 341 21.90 0.34 -10.45
N LYS A 342 21.60 -0.27 -9.30
CA LYS A 342 21.89 -1.68 -9.05
C LYS A 342 20.70 -2.59 -9.36
N ALA A 343 20.79 -3.34 -10.46
CA ALA A 343 19.82 -4.36 -10.86
C ALA A 343 19.29 -5.24 -9.71
N ILE A 344 18.00 -5.54 -9.74
CA ILE A 344 17.27 -6.41 -8.81
C ILE A 344 16.97 -7.74 -9.51
N PRO A 345 17.47 -8.87 -8.98
CA PRO A 345 17.09 -10.19 -9.47
C PRO A 345 15.60 -10.47 -9.31
N ILE A 346 15.05 -11.30 -10.19
CA ILE A 346 13.71 -11.87 -10.02
C ILE A 346 13.79 -13.34 -9.61
N LEU A 347 12.87 -13.75 -8.72
CA LEU A 347 12.62 -15.14 -8.39
C LEU A 347 11.42 -15.64 -9.19
N ILE A 348 11.55 -16.87 -9.71
CA ILE A 348 10.52 -17.58 -10.48
C ILE A 348 10.17 -18.91 -9.81
N ALA A 349 8.97 -19.42 -10.06
CA ALA A 349 8.54 -20.74 -9.62
C ALA A 349 8.54 -21.77 -10.76
N ASP A 350 8.33 -21.31 -12.00
CA ASP A 350 8.27 -22.16 -13.19
C ASP A 350 8.94 -21.47 -14.38
N GLU A 351 9.42 -22.22 -15.39
CA GLU A 351 10.08 -21.62 -16.57
C GLU A 351 9.15 -20.68 -17.36
N ALA A 352 7.84 -20.91 -17.29
CA ALA A 352 6.83 -20.06 -17.92
C ALA A 352 6.89 -18.60 -17.44
N ASP A 353 7.36 -18.37 -16.22
CA ASP A 353 7.55 -17.05 -15.62
C ASP A 353 8.58 -16.19 -16.36
N LEU A 354 9.48 -16.81 -17.14
CA LEU A 354 10.49 -16.09 -17.92
C LEU A 354 9.89 -15.27 -19.07
N ARG A 355 8.71 -15.65 -19.56
CA ARG A 355 8.13 -15.18 -20.82
C ARG A 355 8.04 -13.66 -20.94
N ASP A 356 7.74 -12.99 -19.84
CA ASP A 356 7.54 -11.53 -19.83
C ASP A 356 8.78 -10.73 -19.45
N PHE A 357 9.83 -11.40 -18.95
CA PHE A 357 11.02 -10.76 -18.41
C PHE A 357 12.28 -10.96 -19.26
N VAL A 358 12.34 -12.04 -20.02
CA VAL A 358 13.54 -12.44 -20.78
C VAL A 358 13.25 -12.48 -22.28
N SER A 359 14.14 -11.88 -23.08
CA SER A 359 14.02 -11.87 -24.55
C SER A 359 14.29 -13.24 -25.16
N ARG A 360 15.29 -13.96 -24.65
CA ARG A 360 15.68 -15.31 -25.08
C ARG A 360 16.49 -16.01 -24.00
N VAL A 361 16.40 -17.34 -23.97
CA VAL A 361 17.24 -18.20 -23.12
C VAL A 361 18.25 -18.91 -24.02
N PRO A 362 19.55 -18.57 -23.97
CA PRO A 362 20.56 -19.27 -24.76
C PRO A 362 20.67 -20.75 -24.38
N GLU A 363 21.02 -21.61 -25.34
CA GLU A 363 21.10 -23.06 -25.09
C GLU A 363 22.10 -23.47 -23.99
N PRO A 364 23.29 -22.84 -23.88
CA PRO A 364 24.16 -23.08 -22.73
C PRO A 364 23.53 -22.70 -21.39
N ALA A 365 22.65 -21.70 -21.35
CA ALA A 365 21.93 -21.32 -20.14
C ALA A 365 20.86 -22.37 -19.77
N ARG A 366 20.13 -22.93 -20.76
CA ARG A 366 19.17 -24.02 -20.53
C ARG A 366 19.79 -25.24 -19.87
N ARG A 367 20.98 -25.66 -20.33
CA ARG A 367 21.74 -26.77 -19.72
C ARG A 367 22.06 -26.52 -18.24
N LEU A 368 22.34 -25.27 -17.86
CA LEU A 368 22.55 -24.93 -16.45
C LEU A 368 21.25 -24.89 -15.66
N MET A 369 20.15 -24.41 -16.26
CA MET A 369 18.82 -24.44 -15.63
C MET A 369 18.40 -25.88 -15.32
N GLU A 370 18.48 -26.79 -16.28
CA GLU A 370 18.14 -28.21 -16.11
C GLU A 370 18.98 -28.90 -15.02
N ALA A 371 20.25 -28.52 -14.89
CA ALA A 371 21.16 -29.15 -13.95
C ALA A 371 21.08 -28.59 -12.52
N PHE A 372 20.74 -27.31 -12.35
CA PHE A 372 20.93 -26.59 -11.09
C PHE A 372 19.70 -25.81 -10.61
N TRP A 373 18.60 -25.75 -11.36
CA TRP A 373 17.32 -25.20 -10.90
C TRP A 373 16.34 -26.32 -10.54
N PRO A 374 15.58 -26.17 -9.45
CA PRO A 374 15.65 -25.10 -8.44
C PRO A 374 16.92 -25.19 -7.59
N GLY A 375 17.49 -24.05 -7.17
CA GLY A 375 18.67 -24.04 -6.30
C GLY A 375 19.50 -22.77 -6.29
N GLY A 376 20.79 -22.93 -5.97
CA GLY A 376 21.77 -21.87 -5.73
C GLY A 376 22.34 -21.18 -6.97
N LEU A 377 21.73 -21.33 -8.14
CA LEU A 377 22.19 -20.71 -9.39
C LEU A 377 21.34 -19.49 -9.77
N THR A 378 21.98 -18.39 -10.14
CA THR A 378 21.35 -17.20 -10.73
C THR A 378 21.93 -16.96 -12.12
N LEU A 379 21.06 -16.73 -13.10
CA LEU A 379 21.44 -16.48 -14.49
C LEU A 379 21.11 -15.04 -14.88
N ILE A 380 22.08 -14.31 -15.42
CA ILE A 380 21.81 -13.04 -16.09
C ILE A 380 21.50 -13.34 -17.55
N LEU A 381 20.25 -13.13 -17.94
CA LEU A 381 19.73 -13.43 -19.27
C LEU A 381 19.38 -12.13 -20.01
N PRO A 382 19.40 -12.12 -21.36
CA PRO A 382 18.99 -10.95 -22.14
C PRO A 382 17.58 -10.48 -21.77
N ILE A 383 17.45 -9.23 -21.31
CA ILE A 383 16.19 -8.68 -20.79
C ILE A 383 15.16 -8.43 -21.91
N ALA A 384 13.88 -8.59 -21.63
CA ALA A 384 12.80 -8.23 -22.56
C ALA A 384 12.58 -6.70 -22.61
N PRO A 385 12.28 -6.10 -23.78
CA PRO A 385 12.10 -4.63 -23.90
C PRO A 385 10.98 -4.05 -23.06
N ARG A 386 10.00 -4.87 -22.66
CA ARG A 386 8.84 -4.46 -21.85
C ARG A 386 9.15 -4.33 -20.36
N VAL A 387 10.31 -4.81 -19.90
CA VAL A 387 10.66 -4.80 -18.49
C VAL A 387 11.01 -3.37 -18.06
N PRO A 388 10.39 -2.86 -16.98
CA PRO A 388 10.72 -1.55 -16.44
C PRO A 388 12.19 -1.41 -16.07
N ALA A 389 12.82 -0.29 -16.45
CA ALA A 389 14.24 -0.03 -16.19
C ALA A 389 14.62 -0.06 -14.70
N ILE A 390 13.65 0.17 -13.80
CA ILE A 390 13.86 0.10 -12.34
C ILE A 390 14.23 -1.31 -11.86
N ILE A 391 13.87 -2.36 -12.59
CA ILE A 391 14.22 -3.74 -12.25
C ILE A 391 15.66 -4.03 -12.67
N SER A 392 16.03 -3.65 -13.89
CA SER A 392 17.40 -3.73 -14.35
C SER A 392 17.69 -2.64 -15.38
N PRO A 393 18.69 -1.78 -15.14
CA PRO A 393 19.08 -0.73 -16.09
C PRO A 393 19.95 -1.24 -17.24
N GLY A 394 20.45 -2.48 -17.17
CA GLY A 394 21.38 -3.06 -18.13
C GLY A 394 20.73 -3.94 -19.20
N PRO A 395 21.53 -4.53 -20.11
CA PRO A 395 21.03 -5.40 -21.18
C PRO A 395 20.56 -6.78 -20.68
N GLY A 396 20.69 -7.07 -19.38
CA GLY A 396 20.35 -8.35 -18.78
C GLY A 396 19.52 -8.22 -17.53
N ILE A 397 18.78 -9.27 -17.22
CA ILE A 397 18.04 -9.45 -15.98
C ILE A 397 18.53 -10.71 -15.26
N ALA A 398 18.80 -10.60 -13.97
CA ALA A 398 19.19 -11.73 -13.14
C ALA A 398 17.94 -12.51 -12.72
N VAL A 399 17.94 -13.82 -12.95
CA VAL A 399 16.82 -14.72 -12.67
C VAL A 399 17.29 -15.92 -11.87
N ARG A 400 16.46 -16.39 -10.93
CA ARG A 400 16.72 -17.59 -10.14
C ARG A 400 15.41 -18.31 -9.80
N MET A 401 15.44 -19.64 -9.86
CA MET A 401 14.42 -20.48 -9.24
C MET A 401 14.97 -21.01 -7.89
N PRO A 402 14.48 -20.53 -6.74
CA PRO A 402 15.00 -20.94 -5.43
C PRO A 402 14.52 -22.35 -5.04
N ASN A 403 15.34 -23.12 -4.33
CA ASN A 403 14.94 -24.43 -3.78
C ASN A 403 14.34 -24.31 -2.37
N HIS A 404 13.33 -23.46 -2.21
CA HIS A 404 12.63 -23.27 -0.94
C HIS A 404 11.12 -23.21 -1.16
N PRO A 405 10.30 -23.95 -0.37
CA PRO A 405 8.85 -24.03 -0.62
C PRO A 405 8.15 -22.68 -0.51
N VAL A 406 8.55 -21.83 0.44
CA VAL A 406 7.92 -20.52 0.69
C VAL A 406 7.93 -19.58 -0.54
N PRO A 407 9.09 -19.21 -1.13
CA PRO A 407 9.08 -18.34 -2.31
C PRO A 407 8.38 -18.96 -3.52
N LEU A 408 8.49 -20.28 -3.71
CA LEU A 408 7.80 -20.97 -4.81
C LEU A 408 6.28 -20.88 -4.66
N GLU A 409 5.76 -21.12 -3.45
CA GLU A 409 4.33 -21.00 -3.17
C GLU A 409 3.85 -19.54 -3.27
N LEU A 410 4.63 -18.58 -2.78
CA LEU A 410 4.31 -17.15 -2.92
C LEU A 410 4.18 -16.74 -4.38
N ILE A 411 5.14 -17.13 -5.23
CA ILE A 411 5.12 -16.81 -6.67
C ILE A 411 3.89 -17.42 -7.33
N ARG A 412 3.57 -18.69 -7.01
CA ARG A 412 2.38 -19.36 -7.55
C ARG A 412 1.08 -18.68 -7.15
N ARG A 413 0.94 -18.27 -5.88
CA ARG A 413 -0.26 -17.57 -5.40
C ARG A 413 -0.36 -16.14 -5.92
N LEU A 414 0.76 -15.44 -6.02
CA LEU A 414 0.81 -14.11 -6.60
C LEU A 414 0.47 -14.16 -8.10
N GLY A 415 0.86 -15.25 -8.77
CA GLY A 415 0.75 -15.43 -10.22
C GLY A 415 1.75 -14.57 -10.99
N ALA A 416 2.90 -14.24 -10.37
CA ALA A 416 3.95 -13.43 -10.97
C ALA A 416 5.31 -13.59 -10.26
N PRO A 417 6.42 -13.35 -10.98
CA PRO A 417 7.77 -13.31 -10.42
C PRO A 417 7.93 -12.27 -9.31
N LEU A 418 8.84 -12.56 -8.39
CA LEU A 418 9.18 -11.66 -7.29
C LEU A 418 10.50 -10.94 -7.56
N ALA A 419 10.45 -9.62 -7.68
CA ALA A 419 11.67 -8.81 -7.63
C ALA A 419 12.24 -8.91 -6.21
N THR A 420 13.47 -9.40 -6.06
CA THR A 420 14.01 -9.82 -4.76
C THR A 420 15.42 -9.32 -4.51
N THR A 421 15.70 -8.95 -3.26
CA THR A 421 17.04 -8.73 -2.74
C THR A 421 17.20 -9.38 -1.37
N SER A 422 18.41 -9.50 -0.83
CA SER A 422 18.58 -9.95 0.56
C SER A 422 17.95 -8.96 1.55
N ALA A 423 17.34 -9.45 2.62
CA ALA A 423 16.57 -8.65 3.58
C ALA A 423 17.43 -7.88 4.60
N ASN A 424 18.53 -7.29 4.15
CA ASN A 424 19.44 -6.47 4.94
C ASN A 424 19.47 -5.03 4.45
N ILE A 425 19.83 -4.10 5.34
CA ILE A 425 20.25 -2.75 4.95
C ILE A 425 21.51 -2.89 4.07
N SER A 426 21.62 -2.08 3.00
CA SER A 426 22.77 -2.13 2.09
C SER A 426 24.10 -2.00 2.85
N GLY A 427 24.96 -3.01 2.73
CA GLY A 427 26.27 -3.09 3.40
C GLY A 427 26.27 -3.86 4.74
N ALA A 428 25.11 -4.13 5.34
CA ALA A 428 24.99 -4.95 6.54
C ALA A 428 25.06 -6.45 6.23
N GLN A 429 25.20 -7.29 7.26
CA GLN A 429 25.16 -8.74 7.12
C GLN A 429 23.77 -9.21 6.67
N SER A 430 23.72 -10.18 5.75
CA SER A 430 22.44 -10.75 5.30
C SER A 430 21.82 -11.61 6.40
N PRO A 431 20.55 -11.40 6.76
CA PRO A 431 19.92 -12.15 7.83
C PRO A 431 19.63 -13.59 7.42
N SER A 432 19.77 -14.47 8.41
CA SER A 432 19.51 -15.90 8.33
C SER A 432 18.27 -16.33 9.12
N THR A 433 17.69 -15.42 9.91
CA THR A 433 16.45 -15.64 10.68
C THR A 433 15.47 -14.49 10.48
N ALA A 434 14.18 -14.74 10.71
CA ALA A 434 13.14 -13.71 10.71
C ALA A 434 13.40 -12.62 11.77
N GLN A 435 13.96 -13.01 12.91
CA GLN A 435 14.33 -12.08 13.98
C GLN A 435 15.41 -11.09 13.53
N GLU A 436 16.46 -11.55 12.84
CA GLU A 436 17.50 -10.68 12.30
C GLU A 436 16.95 -9.72 11.22
N VAL A 437 15.99 -10.18 10.41
CA VAL A 437 15.27 -9.29 9.46
C VAL A 437 14.53 -8.21 10.23
N PHE A 438 13.81 -8.61 11.27
CA PHE A 438 13.03 -7.71 12.10
C PHE A 438 13.92 -6.67 12.79
N GLU A 439 15.07 -7.07 13.34
CA GLU A 439 16.05 -6.17 13.94
C GLU A 439 16.62 -5.15 12.95
N GLN A 440 16.87 -5.55 11.69
CA GLN A 440 17.46 -4.67 10.68
C GLN A 440 16.44 -3.77 9.97
N LEU A 441 15.30 -4.33 9.57
CA LEU A 441 14.34 -3.65 8.71
C LEU A 441 13.08 -3.25 9.47
N GLY A 442 12.70 -3.99 10.51
CA GLY A 442 11.54 -3.72 11.36
C GLY A 442 10.33 -3.26 10.55
N ARG A 443 9.76 -2.12 10.95
CA ARG A 443 8.55 -1.50 10.36
C ARG A 443 8.66 -1.08 8.90
N ARG A 444 9.83 -1.22 8.25
CA ARG A 444 10.02 -0.92 6.82
C ARG A 444 9.54 -2.06 5.91
N VAL A 445 9.14 -3.20 6.47
CA VAL A 445 8.59 -4.35 5.76
C VAL A 445 7.15 -4.55 6.22
N ASP A 446 6.24 -4.84 5.30
CA ASP A 446 4.82 -4.99 5.62
C ASP A 446 4.52 -6.34 6.31
N LEU A 447 5.29 -7.38 5.99
CA LEU A 447 5.19 -8.69 6.61
C LEU A 447 6.52 -9.46 6.58
N ILE A 448 6.82 -10.20 7.65
CA ILE A 448 7.96 -11.13 7.70
C ILE A 448 7.41 -12.55 7.87
N LEU A 449 7.65 -13.42 6.89
CA LEU A 449 7.33 -14.84 6.99
C LEU A 449 8.46 -15.57 7.70
N ASP A 450 8.17 -16.16 8.86
CA ASP A 450 9.15 -16.93 9.64
C ASP A 450 9.10 -18.41 9.26
N GLY A 451 10.12 -18.88 8.54
CA GLY A 451 10.34 -20.30 8.27
C GLY A 451 11.52 -20.89 9.04
N GLY A 452 11.96 -20.24 10.11
CA GLY A 452 13.13 -20.63 10.89
C GLY A 452 14.46 -20.23 10.25
N PRO A 453 15.59 -20.74 10.78
CA PRO A 453 16.93 -20.44 10.28
C PRO A 453 17.20 -20.98 8.87
N THR A 454 17.72 -20.13 8.00
CA THR A 454 18.19 -20.53 6.66
C THR A 454 19.57 -21.22 6.72
N PRO A 455 19.97 -22.01 5.70
CA PRO A 455 21.22 -22.79 5.70
C PRO A 455 22.53 -21.99 5.82
N GLY A 456 22.50 -20.66 5.68
CA GLY A 456 23.65 -19.80 5.94
C GLY A 456 24.14 -19.03 4.70
N PRO A 457 25.14 -18.16 4.88
CA PRO A 457 25.25 -16.89 4.16
C PRO A 457 25.82 -17.01 2.74
N ILE A 458 26.11 -18.22 2.25
CA ILE A 458 26.72 -18.41 0.95
C ILE A 458 25.67 -18.03 -0.10
N PRO A 459 25.89 -16.95 -0.88
CA PRO A 459 24.91 -16.49 -1.82
C PRO A 459 24.91 -17.37 -3.07
N SER A 460 23.93 -17.18 -3.95
CA SER A 460 23.89 -17.90 -5.22
C SER A 460 25.09 -17.61 -6.13
N THR A 461 25.49 -18.60 -6.91
CA THR A 461 26.45 -18.45 -8.02
C THR A 461 25.78 -17.69 -9.16
N ILE A 462 26.44 -16.67 -9.72
CA ILE A 462 25.90 -15.81 -10.79
C ILE A 462 26.69 -16.02 -12.08
N VAL A 463 26.00 -16.41 -13.15
CA VAL A 463 26.56 -16.56 -14.51
C VAL A 463 25.85 -15.62 -15.48
N ASP A 464 26.62 -14.89 -16.27
CA ASP A 464 26.14 -13.92 -17.24
C ASP A 464 26.18 -14.47 -18.68
N PHE A 465 25.01 -14.46 -19.31
CA PHE A 465 24.77 -14.88 -20.70
C PHE A 465 24.42 -13.70 -21.63
N THR A 466 24.60 -12.46 -21.18
CA THR A 466 24.52 -11.27 -22.05
C THR A 466 25.78 -11.06 -22.88
N THR A 467 26.90 -11.68 -22.49
CA THR A 467 28.16 -11.67 -23.22
C THR A 467 28.45 -13.02 -23.88
N THR A 468 29.36 -13.02 -24.85
CA THR A 468 29.88 -14.25 -25.46
C THR A 468 31.41 -14.17 -25.52
N PRO A 469 32.14 -15.11 -24.90
CA PRO A 469 31.64 -16.26 -24.13
C PRO A 469 30.94 -15.88 -22.80
N PRO A 470 30.17 -16.80 -22.18
CA PRO A 470 29.52 -16.55 -20.89
C PRO A 470 30.53 -16.26 -19.78
N ARG A 471 30.14 -15.43 -18.80
CA ARG A 471 31.03 -15.00 -17.71
C ARG A 471 30.51 -15.42 -16.34
N LEU A 472 31.37 -15.99 -15.50
CA LEU A 472 31.09 -16.16 -14.07
C LEU A 472 31.26 -14.80 -13.37
N VAL A 473 30.16 -14.19 -12.96
CA VAL A 473 30.14 -12.88 -12.30
C VAL A 473 30.43 -13.00 -10.81
N ARG A 474 29.95 -14.08 -10.18
CA ARG A 474 30.16 -14.33 -8.76
C ARG A 474 30.14 -15.83 -8.47
N ALA A 475 31.17 -16.34 -7.80
CA ALA A 475 31.14 -17.67 -7.20
C ALA A 475 30.32 -17.66 -5.90
N GLY A 476 29.56 -18.72 -5.67
CA GLY A 476 28.63 -18.85 -4.55
C GLY A 476 28.38 -20.31 -4.21
N ALA A 477 27.12 -20.69 -4.04
CA ALA A 477 26.70 -22.04 -3.67
C ALA A 477 27.16 -23.17 -4.62
N LEU A 478 27.50 -22.85 -5.87
CA LEU A 478 28.06 -23.78 -6.86
C LEU A 478 29.51 -23.44 -7.18
N ALA A 479 30.38 -24.45 -7.21
CA ALA A 479 31.78 -24.27 -7.55
C ALA A 479 31.96 -23.97 -9.05
N ALA A 480 32.94 -23.12 -9.38
CA ALA A 480 33.22 -22.75 -10.77
C ALA A 480 33.53 -23.96 -11.68
N ALA A 481 34.13 -25.02 -11.11
CA ALA A 481 34.41 -26.26 -11.82
C ALA A 481 33.13 -26.99 -12.27
N GLU A 482 32.06 -26.95 -11.47
CA GLU A 482 30.78 -27.58 -11.80
C GLU A 482 30.09 -26.87 -12.96
N ILE A 483 30.15 -25.53 -12.99
CA ILE A 483 29.63 -24.72 -14.10
C ILE A 483 30.45 -24.99 -15.37
N ARG A 484 31.79 -25.01 -15.27
CA ARG A 484 32.69 -25.26 -16.41
C ARG A 484 32.51 -26.63 -17.05
N ARG A 485 32.08 -27.63 -16.28
CA ARG A 485 31.76 -28.96 -16.83
C ARG A 485 30.67 -28.90 -17.90
N LEU A 486 29.70 -27.99 -17.75
CA LEU A 486 28.62 -27.79 -18.72
C LEU A 486 28.93 -26.66 -19.72
N ILE A 487 29.77 -25.70 -19.33
CA ILE A 487 30.16 -24.52 -20.10
C ILE A 487 31.69 -24.42 -20.19
N PRO A 488 32.35 -25.17 -21.10
CA PRO A 488 33.82 -25.24 -21.14
C PRO A 488 34.51 -23.91 -21.45
N ASP A 489 33.84 -23.01 -22.17
CA ASP A 489 34.31 -21.69 -22.57
C ASP A 489 34.03 -20.58 -21.53
N LEU A 490 33.52 -20.94 -20.34
CA LEU A 490 33.19 -19.98 -19.27
C LEU A 490 34.41 -19.14 -18.85
N GLN A 491 34.29 -17.83 -19.03
CA GLN A 491 35.25 -16.86 -18.52
C GLN A 491 35.04 -16.65 -17.02
N ILE A 492 36.13 -16.66 -16.24
CA ILE A 492 36.08 -16.27 -14.83
C ILE A 492 36.31 -14.77 -14.76
N GLY A 493 35.33 -14.08 -14.17
CA GLY A 493 35.27 -12.63 -14.08
C GLY A 493 36.09 -12.01 -12.97
#